data_AF-A0A971EFN5-F1
#
_entry.id   AF-A0A971EFN5-F1
#
_cell.length_a   1.000
_cell.length_b   1.000
_cell.length_c   1.000
_cell.angle_alpha   90.00
_cell.angle_beta   90.00
_cell.angle_gamma   90.00
#
_symmetry.space_group_name_H-M   'P 1'
#
loop_
_entity.id
_entity.type
_entity.pdbx_description
1 polymer ?
#
loop_
_entity_poly.entity_id
_entity_poly.type
_entity_poly.pdbx_seq_one_letter_code
_entity_poly.pdbx_strand_id
1 'polypeptide(L)'
;MKRYVVPVLLLVVVLSGCSAAKTSAGSDKAVKPLSQAEIQAIIRETNKSLIGNVLSPDDKPSPAEQARANEMMQKLGKALKDKATVDNRSVILARVDGEALTAFDWYYRKGWEMGKAENRARPVSSDREILDELIEIKAITSAARQLGLYPPVAQIEAYVADQRRIMNALKPEEIFVMLDAWGISEEEYYELMKGVWTDSLARTNWCFYVKKHVLPHAPKESSVTDVNELYNNQAARLREKAKVEITPAGRALGLR
;
A
#
# COMPACT_ATOMS: atom_id res chain seq x y z
N MET A 1 4.13 -27.09 -8.80
CA MET A 1 3.09 -26.05 -8.89
C MET A 1 3.74 -24.75 -9.34
N LYS A 2 3.51 -24.35 -10.59
CA LYS A 2 3.94 -23.04 -11.07
C LYS A 2 3.08 -21.98 -10.39
N ARG A 3 3.69 -21.04 -9.67
CA ARG A 3 3.02 -19.92 -9.00
C ARG A 3 2.91 -18.78 -10.02
N TYR A 4 1.96 -18.86 -10.95
CA TYR A 4 1.75 -17.80 -11.93
C TYR A 4 0.34 -17.19 -11.81
N VAL A 5 0.34 -15.86 -11.88
CA VAL A 5 -0.78 -14.97 -12.27
C VAL A 5 -1.98 -14.83 -11.32
N VAL A 6 -1.72 -14.53 -10.04
CA VAL A 6 -2.55 -13.58 -9.29
C VAL A 6 -1.85 -12.23 -8.98
N PRO A 7 -0.51 -12.02 -9.19
CA PRO A 7 0.08 -10.71 -8.90
C PRO A 7 -0.31 -9.60 -9.90
N VAL A 8 -0.88 -9.93 -11.06
CA VAL A 8 -1.14 -8.94 -12.12
C VAL A 8 -2.37 -8.07 -11.82
N LEU A 9 -3.26 -8.51 -10.92
CA LEU A 9 -4.57 -7.88 -10.73
C LEU A 9 -4.68 -6.90 -9.58
N LEU A 10 -3.65 -6.84 -8.74
CA LEU A 10 -3.46 -5.69 -7.89
C LEU A 10 -2.16 -5.06 -8.27
N LEU A 11 -2.24 -4.35 -9.39
CA LEU A 11 -1.34 -3.33 -9.87
C LEU A 11 -1.03 -2.20 -8.85
N VAL A 12 -1.39 -2.40 -7.58
CA VAL A 12 -0.50 -1.99 -6.52
C VAL A 12 0.70 -2.95 -6.54
N VAL A 13 1.74 -2.56 -7.27
CA VAL A 13 3.07 -2.68 -6.66
C VAL A 13 3.01 -1.80 -5.39
N VAL A 14 2.31 -2.28 -4.33
CA VAL A 14 2.78 -2.06 -2.98
C VAL A 14 4.08 -2.82 -3.07
N LEU A 15 5.16 -2.09 -3.36
CA LEU A 15 6.50 -2.65 -3.27
C LEU A 15 6.46 -3.44 -1.98
N SER A 16 6.53 -4.75 -2.11
CA SER A 16 6.47 -5.70 -1.01
C SER A 16 7.81 -5.62 -0.28
N GLY A 17 8.24 -4.40 0.03
CA GLY A 17 9.28 -4.08 0.95
C GLY A 17 8.61 -3.92 2.30
N CYS A 18 8.93 -4.89 3.15
CA CYS A 18 8.80 -4.83 4.60
C CYS A 18 7.41 -5.26 5.11
N SER A 19 7.14 -6.57 5.08
CA SER A 19 6.12 -7.19 5.94
C SER A 19 6.57 -8.58 6.39
N ALA A 20 6.96 -8.70 7.66
CA ALA A 20 6.78 -9.84 8.58
C ALA A 20 7.59 -9.58 9.87
N ALA A 21 6.94 -9.74 11.02
CA ALA A 21 7.45 -9.56 12.39
C ALA A 21 8.74 -10.38 12.68
N LYS A 22 9.64 -10.07 13.64
CA LYS A 22 9.52 -9.48 14.98
C LYS A 22 10.74 -8.59 15.33
N THR A 23 10.60 -7.89 16.45
CA THR A 23 11.42 -6.82 17.06
C THR A 23 12.90 -7.12 17.37
N SER A 24 13.77 -6.14 17.10
CA SER A 24 14.95 -5.84 17.93
C SER A 24 15.24 -4.33 18.03
N ALA A 25 15.76 -3.92 19.20
CA ALA A 25 15.99 -2.52 19.58
C ALA A 25 17.34 -1.99 19.07
N GLY A 26 17.36 -0.73 18.63
CA GLY A 26 18.53 -0.02 18.12
C GLY A 26 18.30 1.49 18.20
N SER A 27 19.34 2.26 18.49
CA SER A 27 19.30 3.60 19.10
C SER A 27 18.65 4.72 18.27
N ASP A 28 17.97 5.65 18.98
CA ASP A 28 17.46 6.93 18.49
C ASP A 28 18.63 7.91 18.29
N LYS A 29 19.09 8.10 17.05
CA LYS A 29 19.87 9.28 16.66
C LYS A 29 18.96 10.30 16.00
N ALA A 30 19.09 11.56 16.41
CA ALA A 30 18.35 12.67 15.82
C ALA A 30 18.61 12.75 14.31
N VAL A 31 17.53 12.71 13.53
CA VAL A 31 17.58 12.75 12.06
C VAL A 31 17.90 14.17 11.61
N LYS A 32 19.04 14.35 10.93
CA LYS A 32 19.38 15.62 10.28
C LYS A 32 18.39 15.90 9.14
N PRO A 33 17.91 17.15 8.97
CA PRO A 33 17.07 17.52 7.82
C PRO A 33 17.80 17.22 6.50
N LEU A 34 17.07 16.66 5.53
CA LEU A 34 17.58 16.38 4.19
C LEU A 34 17.75 17.67 3.39
N SER A 35 18.80 17.75 2.58
CA SER A 35 18.93 18.79 1.56
C SER A 35 17.98 18.53 0.40
N GLN A 36 17.62 19.59 -0.33
CA GLN A 36 16.77 19.47 -1.53
C GLN A 36 17.37 18.52 -2.57
N ALA A 37 18.70 18.51 -2.72
CA ALA A 37 19.38 17.61 -3.65
C ALA A 37 19.22 16.13 -3.24
N GLU A 38 19.27 15.82 -1.94
CA GLU A 38 19.05 14.47 -1.43
C GLU A 38 17.61 14.01 -1.63
N ILE A 39 16.63 14.88 -1.34
CA ILE A 39 15.21 14.63 -1.60
C ILE A 39 15.01 14.29 -3.08
N GLN A 40 15.50 15.14 -3.98
CA GLN A 40 15.36 14.93 -5.43
C GLN A 40 16.06 13.65 -5.91
N ALA A 41 17.19 13.27 -5.31
CA ALA A 41 17.86 12.02 -5.61
C ALA A 41 17.02 10.81 -5.20
N ILE A 42 16.39 10.83 -4.02
CA ILE A 42 15.51 9.76 -3.53
C ILE A 42 14.27 9.61 -4.42
N ILE A 43 13.60 10.72 -4.75
CA ILE A 43 12.41 10.71 -5.63
C ILE A 43 12.78 10.18 -7.02
N ARG A 44 13.90 10.63 -7.59
CA ARG A 44 14.36 10.16 -8.91
C ARG A 44 14.64 8.67 -8.94
N GLU A 45 15.31 8.15 -7.92
CA GLU A 45 15.61 6.72 -7.84
C GLU A 45 14.34 5.89 -7.65
N THR A 46 13.42 6.37 -6.82
CA THR A 46 12.09 5.75 -6.66
C THR A 46 11.38 5.68 -8.00
N ASN A 47 11.33 6.77 -8.77
CA ASN A 47 10.67 6.78 -10.09
C ASN A 47 11.27 5.77 -11.07
N LYS A 48 12.60 5.61 -11.11
CA LYS A 48 13.24 4.57 -11.94
C LYS A 48 12.81 3.17 -11.52
N SER A 49 12.63 2.94 -10.22
CA SER A 49 12.25 1.62 -9.69
C SER A 49 10.78 1.27 -9.93
N LEU A 50 9.91 2.28 -10.06
CA LEU A 50 8.49 2.10 -10.34
C LEU A 50 8.24 1.75 -11.81
N ILE A 51 9.11 2.20 -12.72
CA ILE A 51 9.08 1.87 -14.16
C ILE A 51 9.75 0.52 -14.36
N GLY A 52 9.13 -0.55 -13.85
CA GLY A 52 9.50 -1.93 -14.17
C GLY A 52 8.86 -2.37 -15.49
N ASN A 53 9.56 -3.16 -16.30
CA ASN A 53 8.99 -3.83 -17.48
C ASN A 53 7.94 -4.87 -17.03
N VAL A 54 6.72 -4.43 -16.74
CA VAL A 54 5.57 -5.32 -16.47
C VAL A 54 4.90 -5.63 -17.80
N LEU A 55 5.57 -6.41 -18.65
CA LEU A 55 4.97 -7.07 -19.81
C LEU A 55 5.79 -8.32 -20.12
N SER A 56 5.37 -9.47 -19.57
CA SER A 56 5.56 -10.74 -20.27
C SER A 56 4.18 -11.37 -20.45
N PRO A 57 3.61 -11.32 -21.67
CA PRO A 57 2.30 -11.91 -22.00
C PRO A 57 2.27 -13.45 -21.97
N ASP A 58 3.40 -14.10 -21.66
CA ASP A 58 3.65 -15.48 -22.11
C ASP A 58 3.13 -16.58 -21.17
N ASP A 59 2.56 -16.24 -20.01
CA ASP A 59 1.92 -17.19 -19.10
C ASP A 59 0.45 -16.79 -18.87
N LYS A 60 -0.45 -17.12 -19.81
CA LYS A 60 -1.90 -17.01 -19.55
C LYS A 60 -2.33 -18.08 -18.54
N PRO A 61 -3.14 -17.73 -17.52
CA PRO A 61 -3.70 -18.72 -16.61
C PRO A 61 -4.56 -19.72 -17.39
N SER A 62 -4.63 -20.96 -16.91
CA SER A 62 -5.59 -21.92 -17.44
C SER A 62 -7.03 -21.41 -17.21
N PRO A 63 -8.03 -21.86 -18.01
CA PRO A 63 -9.42 -21.44 -17.82
C PRO A 63 -9.95 -21.66 -16.39
N ALA A 64 -9.50 -22.73 -15.72
CA ALA A 64 -9.88 -23.01 -14.34
C ALA A 64 -9.25 -22.03 -13.34
N GLU A 65 -8.01 -21.60 -13.58
CA GLU A 65 -7.34 -20.58 -12.77
C GLU A 65 -7.99 -19.20 -12.99
N GLN A 66 -8.30 -18.85 -14.24
CA GLN A 66 -9.01 -17.63 -14.60
C GLN A 66 -10.38 -17.55 -13.93
N ALA A 67 -11.18 -18.63 -14.00
CA ALA A 67 -12.49 -18.68 -13.38
C ALA A 67 -12.45 -18.48 -11.85
N ARG A 68 -11.45 -19.07 -11.18
CA ARG A 68 -11.23 -18.87 -9.74
C ARG A 68 -10.86 -17.42 -9.44
N ALA A 69 -9.96 -16.83 -10.21
CA ALA A 69 -9.53 -15.45 -10.03
C ALA A 69 -10.70 -14.48 -10.22
N ASN A 70 -11.55 -14.69 -11.24
CA ASN A 70 -12.77 -13.93 -11.46
C ASN A 70 -13.76 -14.06 -10.28
N GLU A 71 -14.02 -15.26 -9.78
CA GLU A 71 -14.93 -15.47 -8.65
C GLU A 71 -14.46 -14.70 -7.40
N MET A 72 -13.15 -14.73 -7.13
CA MET A 72 -12.54 -14.00 -6.02
C MET A 72 -12.68 -12.49 -6.19
N MET A 73 -12.38 -11.96 -7.38
CA MET A 73 -12.54 -10.54 -7.66
C MET A 73 -13.99 -10.08 -7.60
N GLN A 74 -14.94 -10.95 -7.99
CA GLN A 74 -16.35 -10.68 -7.85
C GLN A 74 -16.77 -10.58 -6.37
N LYS A 75 -16.27 -11.49 -5.51
CA LYS A 75 -16.51 -11.43 -4.05
C LYS A 75 -15.92 -10.17 -3.43
N LEU A 76 -14.69 -9.81 -3.82
CA LEU A 76 -14.05 -8.57 -3.38
C LEU A 76 -14.89 -7.35 -3.78
N GLY A 77 -15.30 -7.25 -5.05
CA GLY A 77 -16.15 -6.15 -5.52
C GLY A 77 -17.45 -6.05 -4.71
N LYS A 78 -18.16 -7.18 -4.52
CA LYS A 78 -19.36 -7.23 -3.67
C LYS A 78 -19.11 -6.80 -2.23
N ALA A 79 -17.95 -7.10 -1.66
CA ALA A 79 -17.59 -6.69 -0.30
C ALA A 79 -17.31 -5.18 -0.18
N LEU A 80 -16.83 -4.57 -1.26
CA LEU A 80 -16.52 -3.14 -1.34
C LEU A 80 -17.75 -2.28 -1.71
N LYS A 81 -18.73 -2.86 -2.41
CA LYS A 81 -19.97 -2.22 -2.81
C LYS A 81 -20.64 -1.47 -1.66
N ASP A 82 -21.06 -0.24 -1.94
CA ASP A 82 -21.69 0.72 -1.01
C ASP A 82 -20.86 1.10 0.23
N LYS A 83 -19.63 0.58 0.38
CA LYS A 83 -18.74 0.83 1.52
C LYS A 83 -17.48 1.58 1.13
N ALA A 84 -16.77 1.13 0.11
CA ALA A 84 -15.58 1.82 -0.38
C ALA A 84 -16.01 2.80 -1.49
N THR A 85 -16.57 3.94 -1.10
CA THR A 85 -17.13 4.96 -2.02
C THR A 85 -16.36 6.27 -1.96
N VAL A 86 -16.59 7.15 -2.93
CA VAL A 86 -15.97 8.49 -2.97
C VAL A 86 -16.34 9.31 -1.73
N ASP A 87 -17.60 9.27 -1.31
CA ASP A 87 -18.07 9.96 -0.10
C ASP A 87 -17.31 9.53 1.15
N ASN A 88 -17.00 8.24 1.26
CA ASN A 88 -16.27 7.68 2.40
C ASN A 88 -14.79 8.08 2.44
N ARG A 89 -14.26 8.79 1.43
CA ARG A 89 -12.95 9.47 1.50
C ARG A 89 -12.98 10.73 2.37
N SER A 90 -14.15 11.34 2.55
CA SER A 90 -14.30 12.54 3.38
C SER A 90 -14.57 12.22 4.86
N VAL A 91 -15.00 10.99 5.15
CA VAL A 91 -15.30 10.52 6.51
C VAL A 91 -14.00 10.11 7.19
N ILE A 92 -13.48 10.96 8.07
CA ILE A 92 -12.25 10.71 8.83
C ILE A 92 -12.55 9.83 10.04
N LEU A 93 -11.96 8.64 10.11
CA LEU A 93 -12.09 7.71 11.22
C LEU A 93 -11.02 7.92 12.29
N ALA A 94 -9.81 8.29 11.87
CA ALA A 94 -8.72 8.62 12.77
C ALA A 94 -7.76 9.64 12.14
N ARG A 95 -6.97 10.31 12.98
CA ARG A 95 -5.78 11.05 12.57
C ARG A 95 -4.55 10.42 13.20
N VAL A 96 -3.52 10.19 12.40
CA VAL A 96 -2.23 9.64 12.85
C VAL A 96 -1.15 10.66 12.52
N ASP A 97 -0.65 11.35 13.55
CA ASP A 97 0.28 12.48 13.37
C ASP A 97 -0.21 13.52 12.36
N GLY A 98 -1.52 13.79 12.37
CA GLY A 98 -2.20 14.71 11.47
C GLY A 98 -2.68 14.10 10.14
N GLU A 99 -2.13 12.97 9.70
CA GLU A 99 -2.56 12.26 8.48
C GLU A 99 -3.93 11.61 8.69
N ALA A 100 -4.83 11.77 7.71
CA ALA A 100 -6.18 11.25 7.80
C ALA A 100 -6.23 9.76 7.43
N LEU A 101 -6.85 8.96 8.29
CA LEU A 101 -7.34 7.60 8.01
C LEU A 101 -8.84 7.71 7.78
N THR A 102 -9.27 7.39 6.57
CA THR A 102 -10.66 7.58 6.10
C THR A 102 -11.47 6.29 6.17
N ALA A 103 -12.80 6.41 6.07
CA ALA A 103 -13.68 5.23 5.99
C ALA A 103 -13.39 4.40 4.74
N PHE A 104 -13.04 5.05 3.63
CA PHE A 104 -12.57 4.36 2.43
C PHE A 104 -11.33 3.49 2.72
N ASP A 105 -10.30 4.03 3.39
CA ASP A 105 -9.07 3.29 3.71
C ASP A 105 -9.39 2.01 4.51
N TRP A 106 -10.29 2.15 5.49
CA TRP A 106 -10.74 1.05 6.33
C TRP A 106 -11.48 -0.04 5.54
N TYR A 107 -12.52 0.33 4.80
CA TYR A 107 -13.34 -0.64 4.07
C TYR A 107 -12.56 -1.30 2.93
N TYR A 108 -11.73 -0.54 2.21
CA TYR A 108 -10.88 -1.07 1.16
C TYR A 108 -9.89 -2.09 1.73
N ARG A 109 -9.18 -1.76 2.83
CA ARG A 109 -8.22 -2.68 3.45
C ARG A 109 -8.93 -3.93 4.00
N LYS A 110 -10.09 -3.78 4.64
CA LYS A 110 -10.86 -4.91 5.15
C LYS A 110 -11.31 -5.86 4.05
N GLY A 111 -11.84 -5.33 2.94
CA GLY A 111 -12.18 -6.14 1.76
C GLY A 111 -10.97 -6.86 1.18
N TRP A 112 -9.83 -6.16 1.09
CA TRP A 112 -8.58 -6.70 0.60
C TRP A 112 -8.02 -7.85 1.45
N GLU A 113 -8.03 -7.72 2.79
CA GLU A 113 -7.60 -8.81 3.69
C GLU A 113 -8.49 -10.04 3.60
N MET A 114 -9.81 -9.85 3.49
CA MET A 114 -10.74 -10.96 3.28
C MET A 114 -10.41 -11.72 1.99
N GLY A 115 -10.20 -10.99 0.88
CA GLY A 115 -9.79 -11.59 -0.40
C GLY A 115 -8.46 -12.36 -0.30
N LYS A 116 -7.46 -11.83 0.43
CA LYS A 116 -6.18 -12.52 0.63
C LYS A 116 -6.31 -13.81 1.46
N ALA A 117 -7.13 -13.80 2.49
CA ALA A 117 -7.34 -14.95 3.39
C ALA A 117 -7.91 -16.15 2.63
N GLU A 118 -8.91 -15.91 1.78
CA GLU A 118 -9.52 -16.93 0.90
C GLU A 118 -8.49 -17.57 -0.05
N ASN A 119 -7.51 -16.80 -0.53
CA ASN A 119 -6.55 -17.26 -1.54
C ASN A 119 -5.34 -18.00 -0.97
N ARG A 120 -4.92 -17.64 0.24
CA ARG A 120 -3.67 -18.14 0.84
C ARG A 120 -3.89 -19.16 1.95
N ALA A 121 -5.13 -19.58 2.18
CA ALA A 121 -5.52 -20.38 3.35
C ALA A 121 -4.97 -19.79 4.65
N ARG A 122 -4.97 -18.44 4.75
CA ARG A 122 -4.53 -17.71 5.93
C ARG A 122 -5.75 -17.22 6.68
N PRO A 123 -5.70 -17.12 8.02
CA PRO A 123 -6.79 -16.50 8.76
C PRO A 123 -6.98 -15.06 8.29
N VAL A 124 -8.24 -14.61 8.28
CA VAL A 124 -8.58 -13.19 8.05
C VAL A 124 -7.95 -12.37 9.18
N SER A 125 -7.25 -11.29 8.80
CA SER A 125 -6.72 -10.35 9.79
C SER A 125 -7.84 -9.79 10.65
N SER A 126 -7.61 -9.73 11.96
CA SER A 126 -8.51 -9.09 12.90
C SER A 126 -8.63 -7.59 12.61
N ASP A 127 -9.75 -6.99 13.04
CA ASP A 127 -9.97 -5.55 12.91
C ASP A 127 -8.83 -4.73 13.57
N ARG A 128 -8.23 -5.24 14.65
CA ARG A 128 -7.06 -4.63 15.29
C ARG A 128 -5.82 -4.69 14.41
N GLU A 129 -5.53 -5.84 13.79
CA GLU A 129 -4.38 -5.97 12.88
C GLU A 129 -4.53 -5.06 11.66
N ILE A 130 -5.74 -4.93 11.12
CA ILE A 130 -6.04 -4.02 10.03
C ILE A 130 -5.83 -2.56 10.47
N LEU A 131 -6.32 -2.18 11.64
CA LEU A 131 -6.13 -0.83 12.18
C LEU A 131 -4.65 -0.51 12.41
N ASP A 132 -3.91 -1.44 13.03
CA ASP A 132 -2.47 -1.30 13.30
C ASP A 132 -1.67 -1.10 12.01
N GLU A 133 -2.03 -1.80 10.94
CA GLU A 133 -1.40 -1.65 9.62
C GLU A 133 -1.70 -0.29 9.00
N LEU A 134 -2.95 0.18 9.08
CA LEU A 134 -3.33 1.50 8.58
C LEU A 134 -2.64 2.62 9.38
N ILE A 135 -2.52 2.47 10.70
CA ILE A 135 -1.75 3.42 11.54
C ILE A 135 -0.29 3.44 11.11
N GLU A 136 0.33 2.28 10.89
CA GLU A 136 1.72 2.21 10.39
C GLU A 136 1.88 2.95 9.06
N ILE A 137 0.98 2.73 8.10
CA ILE A 137 1.01 3.42 6.80
C ILE A 137 0.95 4.94 6.99
N LYS A 138 0.03 5.43 7.83
CA LYS A 138 -0.13 6.87 8.06
C LYS A 138 1.05 7.47 8.86
N ALA A 139 1.61 6.74 9.82
CA ALA A 139 2.81 7.14 10.55
C ALA A 139 4.03 7.27 9.62
N ILE A 140 4.24 6.29 8.72
CA ILE A 140 5.28 6.38 7.68
C ILE A 140 5.03 7.56 6.75
N THR A 141 3.77 7.78 6.35
CA THR A 141 3.39 8.89 5.46
C THR A 141 3.67 10.24 6.11
N SER A 142 3.34 10.40 7.40
CA SER A 142 3.66 11.60 8.18
C SER A 142 5.17 11.80 8.28
N ALA A 143 5.94 10.74 8.59
CA ALA A 143 7.40 10.81 8.62
C ALA A 143 8.00 11.21 7.26
N ALA A 144 7.49 10.67 6.15
CA ALA A 144 7.88 11.06 4.81
C ALA A 144 7.60 12.55 4.57
N ARG A 145 6.44 13.07 4.98
CA ARG A 145 6.12 14.49 4.87
C ARG A 145 7.06 15.39 5.66
N GLN A 146 7.35 15.03 6.91
CA GLN A 146 8.28 15.79 7.77
C GLN A 146 9.70 15.83 7.19
N LEU A 147 10.10 14.81 6.44
CA LEU A 147 11.38 14.74 5.74
C LEU A 147 11.38 15.42 4.36
N GLY A 148 10.25 15.98 3.91
CA GLY A 148 10.10 16.53 2.56
C GLY A 148 10.06 15.46 1.45
N LEU A 149 9.80 14.20 1.81
CA LEU A 149 9.74 13.03 0.94
C LEU A 149 8.30 12.63 0.56
N TYR A 150 7.30 13.40 0.96
CA TYR A 150 5.93 13.20 0.48
C TYR A 150 5.91 13.31 -1.05
N PRO A 151 5.24 12.39 -1.76
CA PRO A 151 5.32 12.35 -3.21
C PRO A 151 4.79 13.65 -3.82
N PRO A 152 5.55 14.32 -4.71
CA PRO A 152 5.05 15.49 -5.40
C PRO A 152 3.92 15.09 -6.36
N VAL A 153 3.05 16.05 -6.68
CA VAL A 153 1.88 15.83 -7.58
C VAL A 153 2.28 15.14 -8.89
N ALA A 154 3.37 15.58 -9.51
CA ALA A 154 3.88 14.99 -10.75
C ALA A 154 4.25 13.49 -10.61
N GLN A 155 4.76 13.05 -9.45
CA GLN A 155 5.04 11.64 -9.20
C GLN A 155 3.75 10.82 -9.09
N ILE A 156 2.73 11.35 -8.40
CA ILE A 156 1.43 10.71 -8.25
C ILE A 156 0.74 10.58 -9.61
N GLU A 157 0.73 11.66 -10.40
CA GLU A 157 0.12 11.67 -11.73
C GLU A 157 0.83 10.74 -12.72
N ALA A 158 2.17 10.71 -12.70
CA ALA A 158 2.93 9.76 -13.51
C ALA A 158 2.58 8.31 -13.13
N TYR A 159 2.47 8.01 -11.83
CA TYR A 159 2.07 6.68 -11.37
C TYR A 159 0.65 6.33 -11.84
N VAL A 160 -0.33 7.22 -11.68
CA VAL A 160 -1.70 7.01 -12.18
C VAL A 160 -1.72 6.79 -13.69
N ALA A 161 -0.95 7.56 -14.45
CA ALA A 161 -0.85 7.41 -15.90
C ALA A 161 -0.26 6.05 -16.29
N ASP A 162 0.75 5.56 -15.56
CA ASP A 162 1.28 4.21 -15.76
C ASP A 162 0.24 3.13 -15.43
N GLN A 163 -0.52 3.28 -14.35
CA GLN A 163 -1.60 2.35 -14.02
C GLN A 163 -2.66 2.26 -15.13
N ARG A 164 -3.03 3.41 -15.70
CA ARG A 164 -3.93 3.49 -16.87
C ARG A 164 -3.33 2.82 -18.10
N ARG A 165 -2.06 3.07 -18.38
CA ARG A 165 -1.37 2.46 -19.51
C ARG A 165 -1.32 0.94 -19.39
N ILE A 166 -1.01 0.41 -18.21
CA ILE A 166 -0.96 -1.04 -17.98
C ILE A 166 -2.35 -1.65 -18.06
N MET A 167 -3.36 -1.04 -17.43
CA MET A 167 -4.76 -1.46 -17.52
C MET A 167 -5.20 -1.59 -18.99
N ASN A 168 -4.94 -0.55 -19.79
CA ASN A 168 -5.31 -0.52 -21.21
C ASN A 168 -4.55 -1.54 -22.06
N ALA A 169 -3.28 -1.78 -21.74
CA ALA A 169 -2.43 -2.71 -22.50
C ALA A 169 -2.75 -4.17 -22.19
N LEU A 170 -2.97 -4.51 -20.91
CA LEU A 170 -3.18 -5.88 -20.46
C LEU A 170 -4.65 -6.30 -20.47
N LYS A 171 -5.57 -5.35 -20.25
CA LYS A 171 -7.00 -5.58 -20.07
C LYS A 171 -7.31 -6.81 -19.21
N PRO A 172 -6.78 -6.87 -17.98
CA PRO A 172 -6.94 -8.08 -17.17
C PRO A 172 -8.41 -8.25 -16.80
N GLU A 173 -8.99 -9.41 -17.11
CA GLU A 173 -10.44 -9.64 -16.99
C GLU A 173 -10.94 -9.43 -15.55
N GLU A 174 -10.13 -9.85 -14.58
CA GLU A 174 -10.56 -9.96 -13.20
C GLU A 174 -10.74 -8.59 -12.54
N ILE A 175 -10.04 -7.54 -12.98
CA ILE A 175 -10.26 -6.20 -12.44
C ILE A 175 -11.60 -5.65 -12.94
N PHE A 176 -11.98 -5.91 -14.19
CA PHE A 176 -13.29 -5.51 -14.70
C PHE A 176 -14.42 -6.26 -14.00
N VAL A 177 -14.21 -7.54 -13.69
CA VAL A 177 -15.15 -8.32 -12.84
C VAL A 177 -15.28 -7.71 -11.44
N MET A 178 -14.17 -7.27 -10.83
CA MET A 178 -14.21 -6.58 -9.55
C MET A 178 -14.97 -5.26 -9.64
N LEU A 179 -14.70 -4.44 -10.65
CA LEU A 179 -15.30 -3.11 -10.83
C LEU A 179 -16.82 -3.22 -11.06
N ASP A 180 -17.26 -4.17 -11.89
CA ASP A 180 -18.68 -4.44 -12.12
C ASP A 180 -19.39 -4.87 -10.81
N ALA A 181 -18.78 -5.78 -10.06
CA ALA A 181 -19.31 -6.25 -8.79
C ALA A 181 -19.31 -5.18 -7.68
N TRP A 182 -18.31 -4.30 -7.68
CA TRP A 182 -18.23 -3.12 -6.81
C TRP A 182 -19.27 -2.07 -7.22
N GLY A 183 -19.60 -2.00 -8.51
CA GLY A 183 -20.56 -1.04 -9.06
C GLY A 183 -19.95 0.34 -9.26
N ILE A 184 -18.66 0.41 -9.63
CA ILE A 184 -17.96 1.65 -9.93
C ILE A 184 -17.36 1.61 -11.34
N SER A 185 -17.21 2.78 -11.95
CA SER A 185 -16.48 2.95 -13.20
C SER A 185 -14.96 2.84 -13.01
N GLU A 186 -14.24 2.66 -14.11
CA GLU A 186 -12.78 2.68 -14.13
C GLU A 186 -12.22 4.04 -13.66
N GLU A 187 -12.89 5.15 -14.02
CA GLU A 187 -12.49 6.50 -13.58
C GLU A 187 -12.64 6.68 -12.07
N GLU A 188 -13.77 6.24 -11.50
CA GLU A 188 -13.98 6.24 -10.05
C GLU A 188 -12.95 5.38 -9.33
N TYR A 189 -12.57 4.23 -9.91
CA TYR A 189 -11.49 3.41 -9.38
C TYR A 189 -10.17 4.17 -9.28
N TYR A 190 -9.75 4.87 -10.34
CA TYR A 190 -8.54 5.69 -10.31
C TYR A 190 -8.63 6.81 -9.27
N GLU A 191 -9.81 7.42 -9.12
CA GLU A 191 -10.04 8.50 -8.15
C GLU A 191 -9.91 7.99 -6.70
N LEU A 192 -10.53 6.85 -6.41
CA LEU A 192 -10.50 6.18 -5.12
C LEU A 192 -9.07 5.73 -4.76
N MET A 193 -8.39 5.10 -5.72
CA MET A 193 -7.07 4.52 -5.50
C MET A 193 -5.94 5.54 -5.44
N LYS A 194 -6.14 6.78 -5.94
CA LYS A 194 -5.12 7.84 -5.88
C LYS A 194 -4.59 8.08 -4.48
N GLY A 195 -5.46 8.03 -3.45
CA GLY A 195 -5.05 8.16 -2.04
C GLY A 195 -4.15 7.01 -1.60
N VAL A 196 -4.57 5.76 -1.88
CA VAL A 196 -3.81 4.54 -1.57
C VAL A 196 -2.44 4.55 -2.24
N TRP A 197 -2.38 4.96 -3.52
CA TRP A 197 -1.12 5.07 -4.25
C TRP A 197 -0.23 6.18 -3.72
N THR A 198 -0.81 7.29 -3.27
CA THR A 198 -0.05 8.37 -2.62
C THR A 198 0.65 7.88 -1.35
N ASP A 199 -0.08 7.14 -0.50
CA ASP A 199 0.51 6.53 0.71
C ASP A 199 1.60 5.49 0.35
N SER A 200 1.36 4.68 -0.69
CA SER A 200 2.34 3.70 -1.19
C SER A 200 3.63 4.37 -1.69
N LEU A 201 3.51 5.47 -2.43
CA LEU A 201 4.65 6.26 -2.91
C LEU A 201 5.39 6.93 -1.75
N ALA A 202 4.68 7.51 -0.78
CA ALA A 202 5.28 8.09 0.42
C ALA A 202 6.09 7.05 1.20
N ARG A 203 5.51 5.86 1.41
CA ARG A 203 6.22 4.72 2.01
C ARG A 203 7.44 4.31 1.21
N THR A 204 7.34 4.26 -0.11
CA THR A 204 8.48 3.92 -0.98
C THR A 204 9.62 4.92 -0.83
N ASN A 205 9.32 6.21 -0.95
CA ASN A 205 10.31 7.29 -0.79
C ASN A 205 10.98 7.20 0.60
N TRP A 206 10.20 6.95 1.65
CA TRP A 206 10.70 6.75 3.01
C TRP A 206 11.59 5.51 3.14
N CYS A 207 11.22 4.38 2.54
CA CYS A 207 12.06 3.17 2.54
C CYS A 207 13.42 3.41 1.87
N PHE A 208 13.45 4.13 0.74
CA PHE A 208 14.71 4.53 0.09
C PHE A 208 15.57 5.43 0.99
N TYR A 209 14.94 6.35 1.73
CA TYR A 209 15.61 7.15 2.73
C TYR A 209 16.21 6.29 3.85
N VAL A 210 15.43 5.40 4.46
CA VAL A 210 15.90 4.51 5.53
C VAL A 210 17.08 3.67 5.05
N LYS A 211 16.99 3.12 3.83
CA LYS A 211 18.07 2.34 3.21
C LYS A 211 19.38 3.11 3.14
N LYS A 212 19.30 4.36 2.68
CA LYS A 212 20.47 5.16 2.32
C LYS A 212 21.07 5.90 3.52
N HIS A 213 20.24 6.31 4.48
CA HIS A 213 20.63 7.25 5.53
C HIS A 213 20.53 6.68 6.95
N VAL A 214 19.59 5.77 7.21
CA VAL A 214 19.42 5.16 8.53
C VAL A 214 20.19 3.85 8.64
N LEU A 215 20.22 3.07 7.55
CA LEU A 215 20.87 1.77 7.47
C LEU A 215 21.96 1.72 6.37
N PRO A 216 22.88 2.69 6.26
CA PRO A 216 23.87 2.77 5.17
C PRO A 216 24.85 1.58 5.14
N HIS A 217 24.98 0.87 6.26
CA HIS A 217 25.88 -0.28 6.44
C HIS A 217 25.13 -1.60 6.65
N ALA A 218 23.85 -1.69 6.28
CA ALA A 218 23.17 -2.98 6.24
C ALA A 218 24.03 -3.96 5.41
N PRO A 219 24.38 -5.15 5.94
CA PRO A 219 25.36 -6.02 5.29
C PRO A 219 24.95 -6.33 3.85
N LYS A 220 25.87 -6.18 2.90
CA LYS A 220 25.60 -6.48 1.48
C LYS A 220 25.24 -7.96 1.27
N GLU A 221 25.66 -8.83 2.19
CA GLU A 221 25.42 -10.27 2.21
C GLU A 221 24.30 -10.70 3.17
N SER A 222 23.59 -9.75 3.80
CA SER A 222 22.41 -10.14 4.59
C SER A 222 21.37 -10.75 3.66
N SER A 223 20.65 -11.76 4.16
CA SER A 223 19.52 -12.28 3.43
C SER A 223 18.47 -11.16 3.22
N VAL A 224 17.66 -11.27 2.17
CA VAL A 224 16.53 -10.34 1.93
C VAL A 224 15.63 -10.22 3.18
N THR A 225 15.60 -11.27 4.01
CA THR A 225 14.87 -11.32 5.28
C THR A 225 15.44 -10.34 6.32
N ASP A 226 16.76 -10.28 6.51
CA ASP A 226 17.42 -9.45 7.54
C ASP A 226 17.24 -7.96 7.28
N VAL A 227 17.33 -7.57 5.99
CA VAL A 227 17.13 -6.18 5.56
C VAL A 227 15.67 -5.76 5.75
N ASN A 228 14.70 -6.63 5.41
CA ASN A 228 13.27 -6.37 5.64
C ASN A 228 12.92 -6.23 7.13
N GLU A 229 13.56 -7.01 8.00
CA GLU A 229 13.36 -6.91 9.45
C GLU A 229 13.78 -5.54 9.99
N LEU A 230 14.93 -5.02 9.55
CA LEU A 230 15.40 -3.70 9.98
C LEU A 230 14.43 -2.58 9.60
N TYR A 231 13.83 -2.63 8.41
CA TYR A 231 12.79 -1.67 8.03
C TYR A 231 11.50 -1.83 8.83
N ASN A 232 11.05 -3.08 9.06
CA ASN A 232 9.87 -3.34 9.89
C ASN A 232 10.06 -2.78 11.30
N ASN A 233 11.28 -2.87 11.84
CA ASN A 233 11.62 -2.28 13.13
C ASN A 233 11.54 -0.74 13.10
N GLN A 234 11.93 -0.08 12.00
CA GLN A 234 11.75 1.36 11.86
C GLN A 234 10.26 1.75 11.73
N ALA A 235 9.49 1.01 10.95
CA ALA A 235 8.06 1.23 10.77
C ALA A 235 7.28 1.03 12.09
N ALA A 236 7.58 -0.04 12.83
CA ALA A 236 6.98 -0.33 14.12
C ALA A 236 7.26 0.78 15.14
N ARG A 237 8.47 1.34 15.17
CA ARG A 237 8.80 2.48 16.05
C ARG A 237 8.03 3.74 15.69
N LEU A 238 7.84 4.02 14.40
CA LEU A 238 7.00 5.13 13.97
C LEU A 238 5.56 4.92 14.46
N ARG A 239 5.01 3.72 14.27
CA ARG A 239 3.67 3.37 14.76
C ARG A 239 3.54 3.52 16.28
N GLU A 240 4.51 3.03 17.05
CA GLU A 240 4.49 3.11 18.53
C GLU A 240 4.59 4.55 19.04
N LYS A 241 5.31 5.42 18.33
CA LYS A 241 5.46 6.84 18.68
C LYS A 241 4.33 7.71 18.12
N ALA A 242 3.52 7.20 17.20
CA ALA A 242 2.50 7.97 16.51
C ALA A 242 1.41 8.45 17.45
N LYS A 243 1.01 9.71 17.32
CA LYS A 243 -0.15 10.26 18.00
C LYS A 243 -1.41 9.89 17.21
N VAL A 244 -2.21 8.98 17.77
CA VAL A 244 -3.46 8.51 17.15
C VAL A 244 -4.67 9.14 17.83
N GLU A 245 -5.49 9.83 17.03
CA GLU A 245 -6.74 10.44 17.46
C GLU A 245 -7.91 9.78 16.73
N ILE A 246 -8.61 8.84 17.39
CA ILE A 246 -9.82 8.22 16.84
C ILE A 246 -11.00 9.21 16.92
N THR A 247 -11.71 9.41 15.82
CA THR A 247 -12.86 10.33 15.75
C THR A 247 -14.15 9.65 16.26
N PRO A 248 -15.26 10.39 16.46
CA PRO A 248 -16.56 9.78 16.75
C PRO A 248 -16.99 8.77 15.67
N ALA A 249 -16.73 9.04 14.39
CA ALA A 249 -17.02 8.12 13.29
C ALA A 249 -16.19 6.83 13.40
N GLY A 250 -14.90 6.94 13.73
CA GLY A 250 -14.05 5.76 14.00
C GLY A 250 -14.56 4.92 15.17
N ARG A 251 -14.93 5.57 16.29
CA ARG A 251 -15.51 4.87 17.45
C ARG A 251 -16.84 4.19 17.13
N ALA A 252 -17.69 4.80 16.30
CA ALA A 252 -18.94 4.21 15.85
C ALA A 252 -18.73 2.92 15.04
N LEU A 253 -17.58 2.78 14.37
CA LEU A 253 -17.14 1.55 13.71
C LEU A 253 -16.43 0.55 14.64
N GLY A 254 -16.33 0.85 15.93
CA GLY A 254 -15.70 -0.02 16.92
C GLY A 254 -14.18 0.11 17.02
N LEU A 255 -13.56 1.09 16.36
CA LEU A 255 -12.11 1.34 16.44
C LEU A 255 -11.72 1.87 17.84
N ARG A 256 -10.64 1.33 18.40
CA ARG A 256 -10.13 1.65 19.74
C ARG A 256 -8.62 1.62 19.78
#